data_AF-A0A6G0XG04-F1
#
_entry.id   AF-A0A6G0XG04-F1
#
_cell.length_a   1.000
_cell.length_b   1.000
_cell.length_c   1.000
_cell.angle_alpha   90.00
_cell.angle_beta   90.00
_cell.angle_gamma   90.00
#
_symmetry.space_group_name_H-M   'P 1'
#
loop_
_entity.id
_entity.type
_entity.pdbx_description
1 polymer ?
#
loop_
_entity_poly.entity_id
_entity_poly.type
_entity_poly.pdbx_seq_one_letter_code
_entity_poly.pdbx_strand_id
1 'polypeptide(L)'
;MDDPNVIPTTNKGYKMLESMGWKAGEGLGTDNQGRKEPVATFLKRDRAGLGNKRLVMRVTHQIKSTESRPLPRKLTTEEKKQQKKARDECAKKAKIGADRKQHHYALELYGGNFEFYEEYF
;
A
#
# COMPACT_ATOMS: atom_id res chain seq x y z
N MET A 1 -15.00 -19.18 -27.85
CA MET A 1 -14.42 -17.92 -27.36
C MET A 1 -15.31 -17.48 -26.22
N ASP A 2 -14.86 -17.66 -24.99
CA ASP A 2 -15.70 -17.38 -23.81
C ASP A 2 -15.49 -15.93 -23.39
N ASP A 3 -16.50 -15.09 -23.59
CA ASP A 3 -16.45 -13.69 -23.18
C ASP A 3 -16.41 -13.59 -21.65
N PRO A 4 -15.40 -12.93 -21.05
CA PRO A 4 -15.18 -12.94 -19.60
C PRO A 4 -16.25 -12.19 -18.80
N ASN A 5 -17.13 -11.46 -19.47
CA ASN A 5 -18.21 -10.67 -18.86
C ASN A 5 -19.58 -11.37 -18.93
N VAL A 6 -19.65 -12.58 -19.50
CA VAL A 6 -20.91 -13.33 -19.61
C VAL A 6 -21.28 -13.93 -18.26
N ILE A 7 -22.52 -13.70 -17.84
CA ILE A 7 -23.07 -14.29 -16.62
C ILE A 7 -23.44 -15.75 -16.94
N PRO A 8 -22.94 -16.75 -16.20
CA PRO A 8 -23.23 -18.15 -16.48
C PRO A 8 -24.71 -18.46 -16.20
N THR A 9 -25.31 -19.33 -17.02
CA THR A 9 -26.71 -19.76 -16.90
C THR A 9 -27.00 -20.53 -15.60
N THR A 10 -25.97 -21.10 -14.97
CA THR A 10 -26.05 -21.72 -13.64
C THR A 10 -26.33 -20.71 -12.53
N ASN A 11 -26.06 -19.41 -12.76
CA ASN A 11 -26.30 -18.36 -11.78
C ASN A 11 -27.81 -18.19 -11.52
N LYS A 12 -28.20 -18.19 -10.25
CA LYS A 12 -29.61 -18.01 -9.86
C LYS A 12 -30.19 -16.68 -10.36
N GLY A 13 -29.41 -15.60 -10.31
CA GLY A 13 -29.83 -14.29 -10.80
C GLY A 13 -30.06 -14.26 -12.31
N TYR A 14 -29.25 -14.98 -13.09
CA TYR A 14 -29.48 -15.14 -14.54
C TYR A 14 -30.85 -15.76 -14.80
N LYS A 15 -31.16 -16.87 -14.13
CA LYS A 15 -32.45 -17.57 -14.29
C LYS A 15 -33.64 -16.71 -13.86
N MET A 16 -33.49 -15.93 -12.80
CA MET A 16 -34.55 -15.00 -12.37
C MET A 16 -34.81 -13.93 -13.43
N LEU A 17 -33.76 -13.30 -13.97
CA LEU A 17 -33.91 -12.29 -15.02
C LEU A 17 -34.58 -12.86 -16.27
N GLU A 18 -34.13 -14.04 -16.71
CA GLU A 18 -34.72 -14.75 -17.85
C GLU A 18 -36.21 -15.06 -17.63
N SER A 19 -36.58 -15.51 -16.43
CA SER A 19 -37.99 -15.76 -16.07
C SER A 19 -38.86 -14.50 -16.07
N MET A 20 -38.26 -13.32 -15.87
CA MET A 20 -38.93 -12.02 -15.93
C MET A 20 -38.96 -11.43 -17.35
N GLY A 21 -38.49 -12.18 -18.36
CA GLY A 21 -38.51 -11.79 -19.76
C GLY A 21 -37.25 -11.07 -20.25
N TRP A 22 -36.22 -10.91 -19.41
CA TRP A 22 -34.93 -10.38 -19.86
C TRP A 22 -34.13 -11.42 -20.66
N LYS A 23 -33.43 -11.00 -21.72
CA LYS A 23 -32.60 -11.88 -22.54
C LYS A 23 -31.12 -11.51 -22.42
N ALA A 24 -30.26 -12.52 -22.49
CA ALA A 24 -28.82 -12.31 -22.47
C ALA A 24 -28.36 -11.37 -23.60
N GLY A 25 -27.62 -10.33 -23.25
CA GLY A 25 -27.12 -9.32 -24.19
C GLY A 25 -28.08 -8.16 -24.45
N GLU A 26 -29.27 -8.15 -23.85
CA GLU A 26 -30.19 -7.01 -23.88
C GLU A 26 -30.00 -6.08 -22.67
N GLY A 27 -30.28 -4.80 -22.88
CA GLY A 27 -30.34 -3.81 -21.80
C GLY A 27 -31.62 -3.97 -20.98
N LEU A 28 -31.65 -3.42 -19.77
CA LEU A 28 -32.87 -3.40 -18.94
C LEU A 28 -33.77 -2.20 -19.28
N GLY A 29 -35.05 -2.29 -18.96
CA GLY A 29 -36.04 -1.22 -19.17
C GLY A 29 -37.04 -1.55 -20.27
N THR A 30 -38.06 -0.69 -20.45
CA THR A 30 -39.17 -0.90 -21.38
C THR A 30 -38.74 -1.14 -22.82
N ASP A 31 -37.71 -0.42 -23.25
CA ASP A 31 -37.20 -0.42 -24.62
C ASP A 31 -35.77 -0.99 -24.70
N ASN A 32 -35.38 -1.77 -23.69
CA ASN A 32 -34.02 -2.30 -23.52
C ASN A 32 -32.93 -1.19 -23.55
N GLN A 33 -33.28 0.01 -23.10
CA GLN A 33 -32.44 1.22 -23.12
C GLN A 33 -31.33 1.22 -22.07
N GLY A 34 -31.43 0.34 -21.09
CA GLY A 34 -30.46 0.18 -20.02
C GLY A 34 -29.11 -0.28 -20.56
N ARG A 35 -28.06 0.09 -19.82
CA ARG A 35 -26.70 -0.28 -20.17
C ARG A 35 -26.50 -1.80 -20.04
N LYS A 36 -25.94 -2.43 -21.08
CA LYS A 36 -25.68 -3.88 -21.15
C LYS A 36 -24.51 -4.32 -20.29
N GLU A 37 -23.49 -3.47 -20.19
CA GLU A 37 -22.28 -3.73 -19.43
C GLU A 37 -22.25 -2.91 -18.13
N PRO A 38 -21.64 -3.41 -17.05
CA PRO A 38 -21.49 -2.64 -15.82
C PRO A 38 -20.68 -1.35 -16.04
N VAL A 39 -20.95 -0.33 -15.23
CA VAL A 39 -20.17 0.92 -15.23
C VAL A 39 -18.77 0.65 -14.70
N ALA A 40 -17.74 0.98 -15.49
CA ALA A 40 -16.36 0.86 -15.06
C ALA A 40 -16.08 1.79 -13.88
N THR A 41 -15.71 1.22 -12.73
CA THR A 41 -15.27 2.00 -11.56
C THR A 41 -13.77 1.85 -11.33
N PHE A 42 -13.16 2.89 -10.79
CA PHE A 42 -11.73 2.96 -10.56
C PHE A 42 -11.41 2.94 -9.08
N LEU A 43 -10.52 2.02 -8.66
CA LEU A 43 -10.09 1.96 -7.26
C LEU A 43 -8.99 2.98 -6.98
N LYS A 44 -9.33 3.99 -6.18
CA LYS A 44 -8.35 4.94 -5.63
C LYS A 44 -7.68 4.32 -4.39
N ARG A 45 -6.36 4.12 -4.45
CA ARG A 45 -5.58 3.48 -3.36
C ARG A 45 -4.76 4.46 -2.52
N ASP A 46 -4.59 5.68 -3.01
CA ASP A 46 -3.81 6.71 -2.36
C ASP A 46 -4.69 7.64 -1.51
N ARG A 47 -4.04 8.51 -0.75
CA ARG A 47 -4.70 9.50 0.11
C ARG A 47 -4.65 10.93 -0.44
N ALA A 48 -4.13 11.13 -1.65
CA ALA A 48 -4.06 12.46 -2.23
C ALA A 48 -5.45 13.03 -2.52
N GLY A 49 -5.57 14.36 -2.53
CA GLY A 49 -6.78 15.05 -2.98
C GLY A 49 -7.09 14.78 -4.45
N LEU A 50 -8.34 15.03 -4.83
CA LEU A 50 -8.77 15.02 -6.23
C LEU A 50 -7.99 16.07 -7.03
N GLY A 51 -7.63 15.76 -8.27
CA GLY A 51 -6.82 16.65 -9.13
C GLY A 51 -5.30 16.56 -8.93
N ASN A 52 -4.80 15.76 -7.99
CA ASN A 52 -3.37 15.44 -7.89
C ASN A 52 -2.94 14.51 -9.07
N LYS A 53 -1.63 14.24 -9.19
CA LYS A 53 -0.99 13.46 -10.28
C LYS A 53 -1.83 12.25 -10.71
N ARG A 54 -1.89 12.02 -12.02
CA ARG A 54 -2.61 10.88 -12.63
C ARG A 54 -2.19 9.56 -11.98
N LEU A 55 -3.13 8.92 -11.30
CA LEU A 55 -2.96 7.58 -10.75
C LEU A 55 -3.08 6.53 -11.86
N VAL A 56 -2.36 5.44 -11.73
CA VAL A 56 -2.62 4.24 -12.53
C VAL A 56 -3.91 3.61 -11.99
N MET A 57 -5.03 3.98 -12.60
CA MET A 57 -6.36 3.56 -12.21
C MET A 57 -6.58 2.10 -12.61
N ARG A 58 -6.91 1.24 -11.63
CA ARG A 58 -7.32 -0.16 -11.90
C ARG A 58 -8.83 -0.27 -11.83
N VAL A 59 -9.42 -0.86 -12.86
CA VAL A 59 -10.86 -1.17 -12.91
C VAL A 59 -11.17 -2.25 -11.88
N THR A 60 -12.15 -2.02 -11.01
CA THR A 60 -12.48 -2.92 -9.89
C THR A 60 -13.14 -4.23 -10.34
N HIS A 61 -13.91 -4.19 -11.43
CA HIS A 61 -14.70 -5.34 -11.91
C HIS A 61 -13.85 -6.41 -12.59
N GLN A 62 -12.61 -6.09 -12.95
CA GLN A 62 -11.60 -7.09 -13.34
C GLN A 62 -10.96 -7.65 -12.08
N ILE A 63 -11.76 -8.33 -11.24
CA ILE A 63 -11.21 -9.30 -10.29
C ILE A 63 -10.82 -10.53 -11.12
N LYS A 64 -9.80 -10.40 -11.98
CA LYS A 64 -8.88 -11.52 -12.11
C LYS A 64 -8.48 -11.79 -10.68
N SER A 65 -8.80 -12.97 -10.14
CA SER A 65 -8.30 -13.39 -8.84
C SER A 65 -6.85 -12.99 -8.82
N THR A 66 -6.53 -11.87 -8.19
CA THR A 66 -5.15 -11.40 -8.15
C THR A 66 -4.54 -12.50 -7.34
N GLU A 67 -3.75 -13.35 -8.00
CA GLU A 67 -2.90 -14.34 -7.34
C GLU A 67 -2.46 -13.68 -6.06
N SER A 68 -2.87 -14.31 -4.96
CA SER A 68 -2.80 -13.74 -3.63
C SER A 68 -1.48 -13.01 -3.51
N ARG A 69 -1.52 -11.68 -3.44
CA ARG A 69 -0.30 -10.89 -3.27
C ARG A 69 0.40 -11.54 -2.09
N PRO A 70 1.60 -12.15 -2.26
CA PRO A 70 2.15 -12.99 -1.22
C PRO A 70 2.25 -12.12 0.03
N LEU A 71 1.54 -12.55 1.08
CA LEU A 71 1.57 -11.84 2.35
C LEU A 71 3.02 -11.79 2.78
N PRO A 72 3.52 -10.63 3.27
CA PRO A 72 4.90 -10.54 3.71
C PRO A 72 5.17 -11.65 4.73
N ARG A 73 6.20 -12.45 4.48
CA ARG A 73 6.57 -13.59 5.31
C ARG A 73 6.72 -13.11 6.76
N LYS A 74 6.04 -13.75 7.69
CA LYS A 74 6.21 -13.47 9.12
C LYS A 74 7.65 -13.83 9.49
N LEU A 75 8.42 -12.84 9.94
CA LEU A 75 9.78 -13.04 10.45
C LEU A 75 9.73 -13.96 11.68
N THR A 76 10.66 -14.90 11.74
CA THR A 76 10.92 -15.75 12.89
C THR A 76 11.38 -14.93 14.10
N THR A 77 11.35 -15.53 15.30
CA THR A 77 11.79 -14.87 16.53
C THR A 77 13.26 -14.43 16.45
N GLU A 78 14.12 -15.25 15.84
CA GLU A 78 15.54 -14.95 15.70
C GLU A 78 15.80 -13.80 14.71
N GLU A 79 15.13 -13.80 13.55
CA GLU A 79 15.25 -12.70 12.57
C GLU A 79 14.83 -11.34 13.17
N LYS A 80 13.76 -11.33 13.97
CA LYS A 80 13.32 -10.12 14.70
C LYS A 80 14.35 -9.67 15.74
N LYS A 81 14.98 -10.61 16.45
CA LYS A 81 16.02 -10.33 17.45
C LYS A 81 17.27 -9.74 16.79
N GLN A 82 17.68 -10.29 15.64
CA GLN A 82 18.81 -9.77 14.87
C GLN A 82 18.51 -8.37 14.32
N GLN A 83 17.31 -8.12 13.82
CA GLN A 83 16.90 -6.80 13.34
C GLN A 83 16.87 -5.75 14.46
N LYS A 84 16.41 -6.13 15.65
CA LYS A 84 16.46 -5.25 16.84
C LYS A 84 17.90 -4.93 17.25
N LYS A 85 18.79 -5.94 17.32
CA LYS A 85 20.22 -5.73 17.61
C LYS A 85 20.87 -4.79 16.60
N ALA A 86 20.65 -5.01 15.30
CA ALA A 86 21.19 -4.15 14.25
C ALA A 86 20.68 -2.70 14.36
N ARG A 87 19.40 -2.51 14.69
CA ARG A 87 18.81 -1.18 14.92
C ARG A 87 19.44 -0.49 16.14
N ASP A 88 19.60 -1.22 17.24
CA ASP A 88 20.19 -0.69 18.47
C ASP A 88 21.69 -0.35 18.28
N GLU A 89 22.44 -1.18 17.54
CA GLU A 89 23.83 -0.90 17.16
C GLU A 89 23.95 0.32 16.24
N CYS A 90 23.08 0.43 15.25
CA CYS A 90 23.03 1.61 14.36
C CYS A 90 22.76 2.89 15.17
N ALA A 91 21.83 2.83 16.13
CA ALA A 91 21.54 3.96 17.02
C ALA A 91 22.72 4.33 17.92
N LYS A 92 23.43 3.34 18.48
CA LYS A 92 24.64 3.57 19.30
C LYS A 92 25.76 4.22 18.48
N LYS A 93 26.03 3.72 17.28
CA LYS A 93 27.03 4.29 16.35
C LYS A 93 26.70 5.73 15.97
N ALA A 94 25.41 6.04 15.75
CA ALA A 94 24.96 7.39 15.47
C ALA A 94 25.19 8.35 16.66
N LYS A 95 24.92 7.89 17.90
CA LYS A 95 25.18 8.68 19.12
C LYS A 95 26.67 8.97 19.33
N ILE A 96 27.52 7.96 19.21
CA ILE A 96 28.99 8.12 19.31
C ILE A 96 29.51 9.07 18.22
N GLY A 97 28.97 8.98 17.00
CA GLY A 97 29.32 9.89 15.92
C GLY A 97 28.91 11.34 16.18
N ALA A 98 27.78 11.55 16.86
CA ALA A 98 27.35 12.89 17.28
C ALA A 98 28.23 13.44 18.41
N ASP A 99 28.51 12.64 19.43
CA ASP A 99 29.37 12.98 20.56
C ASP A 99 30.81 13.33 20.11
N ARG A 100 31.39 12.53 19.20
CA ARG A 100 32.71 12.81 18.61
C ARG A 100 32.74 14.12 17.82
N LYS A 101 31.64 14.45 17.12
CA LYS A 101 31.52 15.74 16.42
C LYS A 101 31.40 16.90 17.40
N GLN A 102 30.66 16.72 18.50
CA GLN A 102 30.53 17.73 19.55
C GLN A 102 31.87 17.97 20.25
N HIS A 103 32.62 16.92 20.59
CA HIS A 103 33.96 17.04 21.18
C HIS A 103 34.96 17.73 20.24
N HIS A 104 34.97 17.35 18.95
CA HIS A 104 35.81 18.02 17.94
C HIS A 104 35.48 19.51 17.81
N TYR A 105 34.19 19.85 17.75
CA TYR A 105 33.73 21.24 17.68
C TYR A 105 34.10 22.04 18.94
N ALA A 106 34.02 21.43 20.13
CA ALA A 106 34.44 22.07 21.37
C ALA A 106 35.95 22.38 21.38
N LEU A 107 36.79 21.46 20.90
CA LEU A 107 38.25 21.72 20.78
C LEU A 107 38.58 22.84 19.80
N GLU A 108 37.85 22.94 18.68
CA GLU A 108 38.00 24.03 17.71
C GLU A 108 37.62 25.40 18.28
N LEU A 109 36.58 25.46 19.13
CA LEU A 109 36.12 26.72 19.73
C LEU A 109 36.98 27.18 20.92
N TYR A 110 37.43 26.25 21.75
CA TYR A 110 38.07 26.57 23.04
C TYR A 110 39.59 26.40 23.04
N GLY A 111 40.21 26.02 21.91
CA GLY A 111 41.65 26.13 21.71
C GLY A 111 42.49 25.45 22.79
N GLY A 112 42.39 24.12 22.91
CA GLY A 112 43.41 23.26 23.53
C GLY A 112 43.65 23.35 25.04
N ASN A 113 43.12 24.34 25.77
CA ASN A 113 43.28 24.44 27.23
C ASN A 113 42.03 23.95 27.95
N PHE A 114 41.94 22.65 28.17
CA PHE A 114 40.84 21.98 28.88
C PHE A 114 41.34 21.41 30.21
N GLU A 115 41.58 22.26 31.21
CA GLU A 115 42.05 21.81 32.53
C GLU A 115 41.21 22.36 33.71
N PHE A 116 39.98 22.85 33.47
CA PHE A 116 39.17 23.42 34.55
C PHE A 116 37.64 23.33 34.40
N TYR A 117 37.10 22.26 33.81
CA TYR A 117 35.63 22.08 33.73
C TYR A 117 35.19 20.65 34.05
N GLU A 118 35.62 20.14 35.20
CA GLU A 118 35.07 18.93 35.85
C GLU A 118 34.58 19.28 37.28
N GLU A 119 34.06 20.49 37.47
CA GLU A 119 33.28 20.86 38.65
C GLU A 119 31.96 21.44 38.13
N TYR A 120 30.84 20.96 38.67
CA TYR A 120 29.46 21.11 38.18
C TYR A 120 29.06 20.14 37.05
N PHE A 121 28.89 18.86 37.37
CA PHE A 121 27.64 18.09 37.18
C PHE A 121 27.67 16.80 38.01
#